data_AF-A0A1Y2GH91-F1
#
_entry.id   AF-A0A1Y2GH91-F1
#
_cell.length_a   1.000
_cell.length_b   1.000
_cell.length_c   1.000
_cell.angle_alpha   90.00
_cell.angle_beta   90.00
_cell.angle_gamma   90.00
#
_symmetry.space_group_name_H-M   'P 1'
#
loop_
_entity.id
_entity.type
_entity.pdbx_description
1 polymer ?
#
loop_
_entity_poly.entity_id
_entity_poly.type
_entity_poly.pdbx_seq_one_letter_code
_entity_poly.pdbx_strand_id
1 'polypeptide(L)'
;MSAPQDFSPVTQVLEATPASSPPEEKVSEEQFNSLHASSVTYRDLLIFEERLKLNMFRLKKRQQKYEAFLGCLIVLIAYCAFATFYQPSQIYYIHLLHKFFLLLSVTTLFLFFATGMYSEKLGYSSKFVPQCNRVLRIFNMHFNRDNRPELSFFRKVPKKFQEGFSAYKASYFKRRSEKRAAALAAKSGSSSAASGPTVSRTSSQGKRLQPSSRARRMAGGGGGSASGSDSGPRSTMGFHR
;
A
#
# COMPACT_ATOMS: atom_id res chain seq x y z
N MET A 1 -8.01 44.05 76.12
CA MET A 1 -6.74 43.84 76.85
C MET A 1 -6.84 42.51 77.57
N SER A 2 -6.15 41.46 77.10
CA SER A 2 -5.86 40.19 77.80
C SER A 2 -4.97 39.27 76.93
N ALA A 3 -3.71 39.09 77.35
CA ALA A 3 -2.76 37.96 77.16
C ALA A 3 -2.32 37.53 75.72
N PRO A 4 -1.24 36.71 75.57
CA PRO A 4 0.15 37.18 75.55
C PRO A 4 0.96 36.72 74.31
N GLN A 5 2.14 37.32 74.14
CA GLN A 5 3.18 36.87 73.22
C GLN A 5 4.01 35.73 73.85
N ASP A 6 4.30 34.69 73.08
CA ASP A 6 5.35 33.71 73.38
C ASP A 6 6.49 33.83 72.35
N PHE A 7 7.62 34.31 72.82
CA PHE A 7 8.95 34.11 72.26
C PHE A 7 9.66 33.08 73.15
N SER A 8 10.25 32.03 72.56
CA SER A 8 11.52 31.45 73.04
C SER A 8 12.12 30.43 72.07
N PRO A 9 13.44 30.18 72.15
CA PRO A 9 14.28 29.90 71.00
C PRO A 9 14.98 28.52 71.02
N VAL A 10 15.54 28.17 69.86
CA VAL A 10 16.80 27.40 69.66
C VAL A 10 16.96 26.11 70.48
N THR A 11 16.74 24.98 69.81
CA THR A 11 17.45 23.74 70.13
C THR A 11 18.34 23.37 68.95
N GLN A 12 19.62 23.26 69.27
CA GLN A 12 20.72 22.87 68.41
C GLN A 12 20.54 21.45 67.87
N VAL A 13 20.74 21.26 66.57
CA VAL A 13 21.14 19.96 66.00
C VAL A 13 22.34 20.24 65.11
N LEU A 14 23.53 19.93 65.64
CA LEU A 14 24.79 19.95 64.93
C LEU A 14 25.35 18.52 64.98
N GLU A 15 25.14 17.75 63.92
CA GLU A 15 25.95 16.57 63.63
C GLU A 15 26.06 16.49 62.09
N ALA A 16 27.19 16.99 61.58
CA ALA A 16 27.71 16.71 60.25
C ALA A 16 28.39 15.33 60.31
N THR A 17 28.56 14.48 59.30
CA THR A 17 28.86 14.68 57.87
C THR A 17 28.61 13.31 57.14
N PRO A 18 29.13 12.99 55.93
CA PRO A 18 28.33 12.71 54.74
C PRO A 18 28.46 11.25 54.24
N ALA A 19 27.41 10.70 53.62
CA ALA A 19 27.54 9.44 52.88
C ALA A 19 26.69 9.47 51.61
N SER A 20 27.35 9.87 50.52
CA SER A 20 27.21 9.35 49.16
C SER A 20 25.86 8.74 48.76
N SER A 21 25.02 9.55 48.10
CA SER A 21 24.01 9.03 47.17
C SER A 21 24.71 8.64 45.84
N PRO A 22 24.65 7.37 45.38
CA PRO A 22 25.19 6.99 44.08
C PRO A 22 24.23 7.44 42.95
N PRO A 23 24.72 8.12 41.90
CA PRO A 23 23.94 8.47 40.73
C PRO A 23 24.31 7.54 39.56
N GLU A 24 23.88 6.28 39.53
CA GLU A 24 24.26 5.40 38.40
C GLU A 24 23.21 4.51 37.74
N GLU A 25 21.95 4.46 38.21
CA GLU A 25 20.97 3.53 37.60
C GLU A 25 19.83 4.17 36.80
N LYS A 26 19.65 5.50 36.85
CA LYS A 26 18.57 6.18 36.10
C LYS A 26 18.92 6.46 34.64
N VAL A 27 20.22 6.45 34.29
CA VAL A 27 20.69 6.77 32.93
C VAL A 27 20.42 5.61 31.95
N SER A 28 20.40 4.37 32.42
CA SER A 28 20.14 3.17 31.60
C SER A 28 18.66 3.02 31.25
N GLU A 29 17.74 3.29 32.18
CA GLU A 29 16.30 3.21 31.93
C GLU A 29 15.80 4.34 31.00
N GLU A 30 16.26 5.58 31.18
CA GLU A 30 15.91 6.70 30.30
C GLU A 30 16.55 6.56 28.91
N GLN A 31 17.79 6.04 28.81
CA GLN A 31 18.39 5.70 27.52
C GLN A 31 17.68 4.53 26.84
N PHE A 32 17.30 3.49 27.59
CA PHE A 32 16.56 2.35 27.05
C PHE A 32 15.17 2.77 26.55
N ASN A 33 14.45 3.57 27.32
CA ASN A 33 13.13 4.10 26.93
C ASN A 33 13.24 5.07 25.74
N SER A 34 14.26 5.92 25.68
CA SER A 34 14.48 6.82 24.53
C SER A 34 14.96 6.08 23.27
N LEU A 35 15.76 5.02 23.41
CA LEU A 35 16.12 4.13 22.30
C LEU A 35 14.93 3.33 21.80
N HIS A 36 14.10 2.81 22.71
CA HIS A 36 12.89 2.08 22.35
C HIS A 36 11.86 3.00 21.71
N ALA A 37 11.67 4.21 22.24
CA ALA A 37 10.83 5.26 21.64
C ALA A 37 11.36 5.67 20.25
N SER A 38 12.68 5.79 20.10
CA SER A 38 13.31 6.06 18.80
C SER A 38 13.09 4.90 17.83
N SER A 39 13.22 3.65 18.27
CA SER A 39 12.96 2.46 17.45
C SER A 39 11.50 2.34 17.01
N VAL A 40 10.55 2.67 17.88
CA VAL A 40 9.12 2.73 17.53
C VAL A 40 8.89 3.83 16.50
N THR A 41 9.47 5.01 16.72
CA THR A 41 9.39 6.14 15.78
C THR A 41 9.98 5.78 14.42
N TYR A 42 11.16 5.13 14.38
CA TYR A 42 11.80 4.67 13.15
C TYR A 42 10.97 3.61 12.43
N ARG A 43 10.34 2.70 13.19
CA ARG A 43 9.43 1.70 12.64
C ARG A 43 8.21 2.35 12.00
N ASP A 44 7.60 3.33 12.65
CA ASP A 44 6.41 4.02 12.14
C ASP A 44 6.72 4.85 10.89
N LEU A 45 7.88 5.52 10.86
CA LEU A 45 8.38 6.23 9.68
C LEU A 45 8.61 5.28 8.49
N LEU A 46 9.16 4.10 8.76
CA LEU A 46 9.40 3.10 7.73
C LEU A 46 8.07 2.52 7.19
N ILE A 47 7.10 2.27 8.07
CA ILE A 47 5.74 1.87 7.69
C ILE A 47 5.06 2.97 6.87
N PHE A 48 5.22 4.22 7.27
CA PHE A 48 4.67 5.37 6.54
C PHE A 48 5.28 5.47 5.14
N GLU A 49 6.61 5.33 5.00
CA GLU A 49 7.28 5.27 3.71
C GLU A 49 6.74 4.13 2.83
N GLU A 50 6.56 2.93 3.39
CA GLU A 50 5.97 1.80 2.66
C GLU A 50 4.53 2.08 2.23
N ARG A 51 3.70 2.71 3.07
CA ARG A 51 2.34 3.11 2.71
C ARG A 51 2.32 4.14 1.59
N LEU A 52 3.20 5.13 1.61
CA LEU A 52 3.33 6.11 0.54
C LEU A 52 3.71 5.45 -0.79
N LYS A 53 4.71 4.55 -0.77
CA LYS A 53 5.13 3.76 -1.93
C LYS A 53 3.99 2.91 -2.48
N LEU A 54 3.25 2.23 -1.62
CA LEU A 54 2.14 1.37 -2.03
C LEU A 54 1.01 2.17 -2.67
N ASN A 55 0.65 3.34 -2.11
CA ASN A 55 -0.37 4.20 -2.68
C ASN A 55 0.05 4.73 -4.06
N MET A 56 1.31 5.18 -4.21
CA MET A 56 1.85 5.60 -5.50
C MET A 56 1.84 4.45 -6.53
N PHE A 57 2.28 3.26 -6.14
CA PHE A 57 2.32 2.10 -7.04
C PHE A 57 0.92 1.65 -7.47
N ARG A 58 -0.05 1.65 -6.54
CA ARG A 58 -1.46 1.35 -6.85
C ARG A 58 -2.03 2.33 -7.88
N LEU A 59 -1.70 3.61 -7.75
CA LEU A 59 -2.10 4.65 -8.71
C LEU A 59 -1.46 4.40 -10.08
N LYS A 60 -0.15 4.15 -10.14
CA LYS A 60 0.57 3.84 -11.39
C LYS A 60 0.08 2.56 -12.06
N LYS A 61 -0.20 1.49 -11.32
CA LYS A 61 -0.71 0.23 -11.87
C LYS A 61 -2.10 0.38 -12.48
N ARG A 62 -2.96 1.22 -11.89
CA ARG A 62 -4.25 1.58 -12.50
C ARG A 62 -4.04 2.37 -13.79
N GLN A 63 -3.09 3.30 -13.81
CA GLN A 63 -2.76 4.12 -14.98
C GLN A 63 -2.18 3.29 -16.14
N GLN A 64 -1.23 2.39 -15.87
CA GLN A 64 -0.57 1.57 -16.90
C GLN A 64 -1.55 0.72 -17.71
N LYS A 65 -2.67 0.27 -17.13
CA LYS A 65 -3.69 -0.48 -17.87
C LYS A 65 -4.33 0.36 -18.98
N TYR A 66 -4.59 1.64 -18.70
CA TYR A 66 -5.18 2.55 -19.68
C TYR A 66 -4.18 2.99 -20.73
N GLU A 67 -2.93 3.22 -20.33
CA GLU A 67 -1.84 3.56 -21.25
C GLU A 67 -1.53 2.40 -22.19
N ALA A 68 -1.48 1.16 -21.68
CA ALA A 68 -1.30 -0.03 -22.50
C ALA A 68 -2.48 -0.26 -23.46
N PHE A 69 -3.71 -0.04 -23.00
CA PHE A 69 -4.90 -0.13 -23.86
C PHE A 69 -4.85 0.91 -24.99
N LEU A 70 -4.52 2.16 -24.66
CA LEU A 70 -4.39 3.21 -25.66
C LEU A 70 -3.24 2.94 -26.63
N GLY A 71 -2.07 2.52 -26.14
CA GLY A 71 -0.94 2.15 -26.99
C GLY A 71 -1.31 1.00 -27.94
N CYS A 72 -2.03 -0.01 -27.44
CA CYS A 72 -2.57 -1.09 -28.25
C CYS A 72 -3.53 -0.56 -29.34
N LEU A 73 -4.43 0.36 -28.99
CA LEU A 73 -5.35 0.98 -29.93
C LEU A 73 -4.60 1.76 -31.03
N ILE A 74 -3.57 2.53 -30.68
CA ILE A 74 -2.75 3.26 -31.64
C ILE A 74 -2.01 2.30 -32.58
N VAL A 75 -1.40 1.23 -32.04
CA VAL A 75 -0.73 0.19 -32.85
C VAL A 75 -1.72 -0.51 -33.77
N LEU A 76 -2.94 -0.81 -33.29
CA LEU A 76 -4.00 -1.40 -34.09
C LEU A 76 -4.41 -0.49 -35.26
N ILE A 77 -4.58 0.81 -35.02
CA ILE A 77 -4.88 1.80 -36.07
C ILE A 77 -3.75 1.84 -37.10
N ALA A 78 -2.50 1.90 -36.65
CA ALA A 78 -1.34 1.92 -37.53
C ALA A 78 -1.25 0.64 -38.38
N TYR A 79 -1.49 -0.53 -37.78
CA TYR A 79 -1.55 -1.80 -38.48
C TYR A 79 -2.67 -1.85 -39.52
N CYS A 80 -3.89 -1.44 -39.14
CA CYS A 80 -5.03 -1.41 -40.07
C CYS A 80 -4.79 -0.42 -41.22
N ALA A 81 -4.21 0.74 -40.94
CA ALA A 81 -3.82 1.71 -41.96
C ALA A 81 -2.75 1.13 -42.89
N PHE A 82 -1.69 0.52 -42.35
CA PHE A 82 -0.65 -0.13 -43.14
C PHE A 82 -1.22 -1.24 -44.04
N ALA A 83 -2.05 -2.13 -43.48
CA ALA A 83 -2.70 -3.20 -44.24
C ALA A 83 -3.63 -2.65 -45.34
N THR A 84 -4.28 -1.51 -45.11
CA THR A 84 -5.14 -0.86 -46.11
C THR A 84 -4.33 -0.21 -47.25
N PHE A 85 -3.20 0.45 -46.95
CA PHE A 85 -2.42 1.19 -47.95
C PHE A 85 -1.38 0.34 -48.70
N TYR A 86 -0.71 -0.59 -48.03
CA TYR A 86 0.40 -1.36 -48.63
C TYR A 86 -0.03 -2.68 -49.25
N GLN A 87 -1.13 -3.28 -48.77
CA GLN A 87 -1.61 -4.56 -49.27
C GLN A 87 -3.07 -4.45 -49.74
N PRO A 88 -3.34 -3.69 -50.83
CA PRO A 88 -4.65 -3.67 -51.45
C PRO A 88 -4.93 -5.05 -52.08
N SER A 89 -5.43 -5.98 -51.27
CA SER A 89 -5.85 -7.29 -51.77
C SER A 89 -7.03 -7.10 -52.72
N GLN A 90 -6.97 -7.77 -53.87
CA GLN A 90 -7.99 -7.68 -54.94
C GLN A 90 -9.36 -8.24 -54.52
N ILE A 91 -9.45 -8.89 -53.35
CA ILE A 91 -10.69 -9.42 -52.78
C ILE A 91 -11.43 -8.27 -52.09
N TYR A 92 -12.47 -7.78 -52.74
CA TYR A 92 -13.32 -6.66 -52.28
C TYR A 92 -13.72 -6.76 -50.79
N TYR A 93 -14.12 -7.95 -50.33
CA TYR A 93 -14.55 -8.18 -48.95
C TYR A 93 -13.45 -7.93 -47.90
N ILE A 94 -12.20 -8.35 -48.17
CA ILE A 94 -11.09 -8.20 -47.23
C ILE A 94 -10.71 -6.72 -47.12
N HIS A 95 -10.71 -5.99 -48.25
CA HIS A 95 -10.44 -4.56 -48.25
C HIS A 95 -11.55 -3.76 -47.54
N LEU A 96 -12.82 -4.14 -47.72
CA LEU A 96 -13.94 -3.54 -47.00
C LEU A 96 -13.85 -3.81 -45.48
N LEU A 97 -13.47 -5.02 -45.09
CA LEU A 97 -13.28 -5.41 -43.69
C LEU A 97 -12.18 -4.57 -43.02
N HIS A 98 -11.01 -4.41 -43.65
CA HIS A 98 -9.94 -3.55 -43.11
C HIS A 98 -10.39 -2.09 -42.93
N LYS A 99 -11.18 -1.55 -43.88
CA LYS A 99 -11.77 -0.21 -43.76
C LYS A 99 -12.77 -0.10 -42.61
N PHE A 100 -13.61 -1.13 -42.41
CA PHE A 100 -14.53 -1.19 -41.27
C PHE A 100 -13.76 -1.23 -39.94
N PHE A 101 -12.72 -2.05 -39.83
CA PHE A 101 -11.87 -2.10 -38.64
C PHE A 101 -11.14 -0.79 -38.38
N LEU A 102 -10.65 -0.13 -39.44
CA LEU A 102 -10.06 1.20 -39.35
C LEU A 102 -11.07 2.22 -38.81
N LEU A 103 -12.29 2.25 -39.35
CA LEU A 103 -13.35 3.18 -38.91
C LEU A 103 -13.81 2.88 -37.47
N LEU A 104 -13.98 1.61 -37.12
CA LEU A 104 -14.30 1.17 -35.74
C LEU A 104 -13.20 1.55 -34.75
N SER A 105 -11.93 1.39 -35.13
CA SER A 105 -10.81 1.73 -34.26
C SER A 105 -10.66 3.25 -34.07
N VAL A 106 -10.81 4.04 -35.15
CA VAL A 106 -10.79 5.51 -35.09
C VAL A 106 -11.96 6.05 -34.28
N THR A 107 -13.18 5.53 -34.48
CA THR A 107 -14.35 5.91 -33.67
C THR A 107 -14.15 5.55 -32.21
N THR A 108 -13.60 4.38 -31.89
CA THR A 108 -13.25 3.99 -30.51
C THR A 108 -12.21 4.94 -29.90
N LEU A 109 -11.20 5.36 -30.66
CA LEU A 109 -10.21 6.35 -30.21
C LEU A 109 -10.86 7.71 -29.95
N PHE A 110 -11.73 8.16 -30.85
CA PHE A 110 -12.48 9.40 -30.67
C PHE A 110 -13.37 9.35 -29.42
N LEU A 111 -14.12 8.26 -29.22
CA LEU A 111 -14.90 8.05 -28.00
C LEU A 111 -14.02 8.07 -26.76
N PHE A 112 -12.83 7.47 -26.81
CA PHE A 112 -11.89 7.47 -25.70
C PHE A 112 -11.39 8.88 -25.33
N PHE A 113 -11.10 9.73 -26.33
CA PHE A 113 -10.77 11.14 -26.11
C PHE A 113 -11.99 11.94 -25.62
N ALA A 114 -13.16 11.74 -26.23
CA ALA A 114 -14.40 12.42 -25.87
C ALA A 114 -14.88 12.06 -24.44
N THR A 115 -14.63 10.84 -24.00
CA THR A 115 -14.95 10.39 -22.63
C THR A 115 -14.07 11.09 -21.58
N GLY A 116 -13.01 11.83 -21.96
CA GLY A 116 -12.16 12.58 -21.02
C GLY A 116 -11.28 11.70 -20.10
N MET A 117 -11.44 10.37 -20.18
CA MET A 117 -10.69 9.38 -19.40
C MET A 117 -9.17 9.47 -19.57
N TYR A 118 -8.71 9.99 -20.71
CA TYR A 118 -7.29 10.14 -21.02
C TYR A 118 -6.63 11.26 -20.20
N SER A 119 -7.22 12.46 -20.21
CA SER A 119 -6.63 13.65 -19.56
C SER A 119 -6.81 13.61 -18.04
N GLU A 120 -7.94 13.09 -17.55
CA GLU A 120 -8.22 13.01 -16.11
C GLU A 120 -7.30 12.04 -15.36
N LYS A 121 -6.96 10.90 -15.99
CA LYS A 121 -6.21 9.83 -15.30
C LYS A 121 -4.70 9.91 -15.48
N LEU A 122 -4.21 10.51 -16.56
CA LEU A 122 -2.77 10.70 -16.76
C LEU A 122 -2.18 11.80 -15.86
N GLY A 123 -2.97 12.83 -15.55
CA GLY A 123 -2.53 13.92 -14.68
C GLY A 123 -2.56 13.61 -13.18
N TYR A 124 -3.23 12.55 -12.74
CA TYR A 124 -3.41 12.28 -11.30
C TYR A 124 -2.15 11.71 -10.65
N SER A 125 -1.43 10.81 -11.32
CA SER A 125 -0.18 10.25 -10.78
C SER A 125 0.90 11.31 -10.64
N SER A 126 0.91 12.31 -11.52
CA SER A 126 1.86 13.41 -11.44
C SER A 126 1.56 14.38 -10.30
N LYS A 127 0.28 14.51 -9.89
CA LYS A 127 -0.18 15.35 -8.77
C LYS A 127 -0.06 14.71 -7.40
N PHE A 128 0.02 13.37 -7.32
CA PHE A 128 0.11 12.64 -6.05
C PHE A 128 1.30 13.10 -5.18
N VAL A 129 2.48 13.26 -5.79
CA VAL A 129 3.70 13.62 -5.05
C VAL A 129 3.66 15.06 -4.53
N PRO A 130 3.33 16.09 -5.33
CA PRO A 130 3.12 17.45 -4.82
C PRO A 130 2.07 17.53 -3.70
N GLN A 131 0.98 16.76 -3.81
CA GLN A 131 -0.08 16.72 -2.81
C GLN A 131 0.41 16.11 -1.48
N CYS A 132 1.13 15.00 -1.54
CA CYS A 132 1.79 14.42 -0.36
C CYS A 132 2.82 15.40 0.23
N ASN A 133 3.68 15.99 -0.60
CA ASN A 133 4.73 16.90 -0.17
C ASN A 133 4.19 18.17 0.52
N ARG A 134 2.94 18.57 0.28
CA ARG A 134 2.29 19.64 1.06
C ARG A 134 2.10 19.24 2.53
N VAL A 135 1.70 18.00 2.80
CA VAL A 135 1.49 17.48 4.15
C VAL A 135 2.83 17.09 4.79
N LEU A 136 3.72 16.43 4.04
CA LEU A 136 5.03 16.01 4.55
C LEU A 136 5.91 17.20 4.99
N ARG A 137 5.72 18.39 4.39
CA ARG A 137 6.44 19.60 4.79
C ARG A 137 6.17 20.01 6.24
N ILE A 138 4.96 19.77 6.76
CA ILE A 138 4.61 20.05 8.16
C ILE A 138 5.49 19.20 9.09
N PHE A 139 5.80 17.97 8.66
CA PHE A 139 6.68 17.05 9.37
C PHE A 139 8.16 17.22 9.04
N ASN A 140 8.55 18.31 8.37
CA ASN A 140 9.91 18.53 7.87
C ASN A 140 10.46 17.35 7.05
N MET A 141 9.62 16.72 6.23
CA MET A 141 9.97 15.64 5.31
C MET A 141 9.53 15.95 3.87
N HIS A 142 10.08 15.22 2.90
CA HIS A 142 9.62 15.24 1.52
C HIS A 142 9.78 13.86 0.87
N PHE A 143 8.94 13.58 -0.12
CA PHE A 143 8.93 12.33 -0.87
C PHE A 143 9.42 12.61 -2.30
N ASN A 144 10.51 11.95 -2.70
CA ASN A 144 11.09 12.07 -4.04
C ASN A 144 10.40 11.09 -5.02
N ARG A 145 10.12 11.54 -6.24
CA ARG A 145 9.47 10.69 -7.27
C ARG A 145 10.46 10.02 -8.22
N ASP A 146 11.59 10.66 -8.50
CA ASP A 146 12.29 10.45 -9.78
C ASP A 146 13.42 9.41 -9.70
N ASN A 147 14.23 9.38 -8.63
CA ASN A 147 15.41 8.49 -8.58
C ASN A 147 15.31 7.35 -7.56
N ARG A 148 14.40 7.44 -6.58
CA ARG A 148 14.08 6.43 -5.56
C ARG A 148 12.86 6.95 -4.80
N PRO A 149 11.74 6.21 -4.71
CA PRO A 149 10.55 6.65 -3.98
C PRO A 149 10.80 6.58 -2.47
N GLU A 150 11.77 7.33 -1.96
CA GLU A 150 12.19 7.30 -0.57
C GLU A 150 11.77 8.58 0.14
N LEU A 151 11.56 8.43 1.44
CA LEU A 151 11.29 9.52 2.36
C LEU A 151 12.61 10.20 2.72
N SER A 152 12.70 11.50 2.48
CA SER A 152 13.87 12.32 2.80
C SER A 152 13.51 13.43 3.79
N PHE A 153 14.46 13.78 4.65
CA PHE A 153 14.28 14.80 5.68
C PHE A 153 14.81 16.15 5.22
N PHE A 154 14.17 17.24 5.65
CA PHE A 154 14.77 18.56 5.54
C PHE A 154 15.90 18.73 6.58
N ARG A 155 16.81 19.66 6.31
CA ARG A 155 17.97 19.99 7.17
C ARG A 155 17.59 20.43 8.59
N LYS A 156 16.31 20.74 8.84
CA LYS A 156 15.76 21.11 10.15
C LYS A 156 15.64 19.93 11.12
N VAL A 157 15.71 18.69 10.64
CA VAL A 157 15.68 17.49 11.50
C VAL A 157 17.08 17.23 12.06
N PRO A 158 17.25 16.96 13.37
CA PRO A 158 18.56 16.71 13.98
C PRO A 158 19.34 15.59 13.28
N LYS A 159 20.64 15.81 13.02
CA LYS A 159 21.49 14.82 12.31
C LYS A 159 21.56 13.47 13.02
N LYS A 160 21.61 13.46 14.34
CA LYS A 160 21.57 12.23 15.17
C LYS A 160 20.34 11.36 14.87
N PHE A 161 19.19 11.98 14.61
CA PHE A 161 17.97 11.26 14.24
C PHE A 161 18.04 10.72 12.80
N GLN A 162 18.57 11.51 11.87
CA GLN A 162 18.73 11.08 10.48
C GLN A 162 19.67 9.87 10.37
N GLU A 163 20.80 9.92 11.08
CA GLU A 163 21.78 8.85 11.17
C GLU A 163 21.16 7.59 11.81
N GLY A 164 20.48 7.74 12.96
CA GLY A 164 19.78 6.65 13.64
C GLY A 164 18.72 5.97 12.76
N PHE A 165 17.90 6.76 12.06
CA PHE A 165 16.91 6.22 11.12
C PHE A 165 17.57 5.52 9.92
N SER A 166 18.65 6.08 9.37
CA SER A 166 19.37 5.48 8.23
C SER A 166 20.01 4.14 8.61
N ALA A 167 20.61 4.04 9.80
CA ALA A 167 21.19 2.81 10.33
C ALA A 167 20.11 1.76 10.62
N TYR A 168 18.97 2.18 11.19
CA TYR A 168 17.81 1.31 11.39
C TYR A 168 17.28 0.78 10.05
N LYS A 169 17.12 1.65 9.04
CA LYS A 169 16.66 1.31 7.68
C LYS A 169 17.60 0.29 7.02
N ALA A 170 18.92 0.51 7.09
CA ALA A 170 19.92 -0.42 6.56
C ALA A 170 19.83 -1.80 7.23
N SER A 171 19.72 -1.83 8.56
CA SER A 171 19.59 -3.06 9.35
C SER A 171 18.30 -3.82 9.02
N TYR A 172 17.18 -3.10 8.87
CA TYR A 172 15.89 -3.66 8.48
C TYR A 172 15.94 -4.31 7.10
N PHE A 173 16.50 -3.63 6.10
CA PHE A 173 16.58 -4.16 4.74
C PHE A 173 17.57 -5.32 4.62
N LYS A 174 18.70 -5.27 5.32
CA LYS A 174 19.65 -6.39 5.41
C LYS A 174 18.98 -7.66 5.95
N ARG A 175 18.25 -7.54 7.06
CA ARG A 175 17.52 -8.67 7.66
C ARG A 175 16.41 -9.19 6.75
N ARG A 176 15.76 -8.30 5.97
CA ARG A 176 14.72 -8.68 5.00
C ARG A 176 15.32 -9.40 3.78
N SER A 177 16.47 -8.95 3.27
CA SER A 177 17.15 -9.61 2.14
C SER A 177 17.66 -10.99 2.53
N GLU A 178 18.23 -11.14 3.72
CA GLU A 178 18.70 -12.42 4.26
C GLU A 178 17.55 -13.42 4.41
N LYS A 179 16.43 -13.01 5.03
CA LYS A 179 15.22 -13.86 5.14
C LYS A 179 14.67 -14.26 3.78
N ARG A 180 14.67 -13.35 2.80
CA ARG A 180 14.21 -13.66 1.44
C ARG A 180 15.17 -14.62 0.73
N ALA A 181 16.48 -14.45 0.89
CA ALA A 181 17.49 -15.34 0.34
C ALA A 181 17.37 -16.75 0.96
N ALA A 182 17.21 -16.84 2.27
CA ALA A 182 16.98 -18.11 2.97
C ALA A 182 15.69 -18.81 2.51
N ALA A 183 14.58 -18.06 2.33
CA ALA A 183 13.33 -18.63 1.82
C ALA A 183 13.45 -19.13 0.37
N LEU A 184 14.23 -18.44 -0.48
CA LEU A 184 14.51 -18.88 -1.84
C LEU A 184 15.39 -20.13 -1.86
N ALA A 185 16.42 -20.18 -1.02
CA ALA A 185 17.29 -21.36 -0.87
C ALA A 185 16.52 -22.59 -0.34
N ALA A 186 15.61 -22.39 0.63
CA ALA A 186 14.72 -23.45 1.10
C ALA A 186 13.78 -23.96 0.00
N LYS A 187 13.30 -23.08 -0.88
CA LYS A 187 12.43 -23.44 -2.00
C LYS A 187 13.17 -24.16 -3.13
N SER A 188 14.44 -23.85 -3.39
CA SER A 188 15.27 -24.56 -4.39
C SER A 188 15.73 -25.94 -3.91
N GLY A 189 15.92 -26.13 -2.61
CA GLY A 189 16.25 -27.45 -2.04
C GLY A 189 15.08 -28.45 -2.02
N SER A 190 13.83 -27.98 -2.12
CA SER A 190 12.65 -28.88 -2.14
C SER A 190 12.27 -29.36 -3.54
N SER A 191 12.87 -28.83 -4.61
CA SER A 191 12.59 -29.27 -5.99
C SER A 191 13.51 -30.40 -6.48
N SER A 192 14.55 -30.76 -5.73
CA SER A 192 15.52 -31.81 -6.09
C SER A 192 15.33 -33.15 -5.35
N ALA A 193 14.27 -33.29 -4.54
CA ALA A 193 13.95 -34.52 -3.79
C ALA A 193 12.78 -35.33 -4.39
N ALA A 194 12.59 -35.26 -5.72
CA ALA A 194 11.62 -36.07 -6.45
C ALA A 194 12.33 -37.02 -7.43
N SER A 195 13.18 -37.92 -6.90
CA SER A 195 13.71 -39.07 -7.64
C SER A 195 14.10 -40.24 -6.71
N GLY A 196 13.10 -41.07 -6.38
CA GLY A 196 13.19 -42.52 -6.06
C GLY A 196 13.56 -42.96 -4.62
N PRO A 197 13.32 -44.23 -4.22
CA PRO A 197 12.64 -45.35 -4.91
C PRO A 197 11.47 -46.00 -4.10
N THR A 198 10.78 -46.91 -4.80
CA THR A 198 9.73 -47.84 -4.36
C THR A 198 10.25 -48.91 -3.36
N VAL A 199 9.31 -49.52 -2.59
CA VAL A 199 9.41 -50.73 -1.72
C VAL A 199 9.77 -50.39 -0.25
N SER A 200 9.09 -50.81 0.82
CA SER A 200 8.23 -51.97 1.13
C SER A 200 7.17 -51.61 2.19
N ARG A 201 5.95 -52.12 2.01
CA ARG A 201 4.83 -51.99 2.94
C ARG A 201 4.65 -53.31 3.69
N THR A 202 5.07 -53.36 4.96
CA THR A 202 4.70 -54.43 5.89
C THR A 202 3.77 -53.88 6.97
N SER A 203 2.71 -54.63 7.21
CA SER A 203 1.59 -54.36 8.10
C SER A 203 1.93 -54.43 9.58
N SER A 204 1.44 -53.49 10.38
CA SER A 204 0.89 -53.76 11.71
C SER A 204 -0.07 -52.66 12.17
N GLN A 205 -1.09 -53.10 12.89
CA GLN A 205 -2.32 -52.42 13.29
C GLN A 205 -2.13 -51.25 14.26
N GLY A 206 -3.04 -50.26 14.22
CA GLY A 206 -3.13 -49.25 15.27
C GLY A 206 -4.22 -48.18 15.09
N LYS A 207 -5.48 -48.56 15.34
CA LYS A 207 -6.60 -47.74 15.86
C LYS A 207 -6.84 -46.31 15.29
N ARG A 208 -7.70 -46.31 14.26
CA ARG A 208 -8.90 -45.48 14.03
C ARG A 208 -9.34 -44.52 15.16
N LEU A 209 -9.38 -43.22 14.85
CA LEU A 209 -10.46 -42.28 15.20
C LEU A 209 -10.69 -41.32 14.01
N GLN A 210 -11.92 -41.28 13.48
CA GLN A 210 -12.36 -40.38 12.40
C GLN A 210 -12.63 -38.96 12.93
N PRO A 211 -12.79 -37.94 12.07
CA PRO A 211 -14.14 -37.64 11.59
C PRO A 211 -14.26 -37.30 10.10
N SER A 212 -15.14 -38.05 9.44
CA SER A 212 -16.28 -37.62 8.61
C SER A 212 -16.13 -36.34 7.78
N SER A 213 -15.85 -36.55 6.50
CA SER A 213 -16.33 -35.72 5.40
C SER A 213 -17.85 -35.84 5.27
N ARG A 214 -18.57 -34.70 5.31
CA ARG A 214 -19.94 -34.61 4.79
C ARG A 214 -20.05 -33.51 3.75
N ALA A 215 -19.76 -33.90 2.52
CA ALA A 215 -20.36 -33.29 1.34
C ALA A 215 -21.80 -33.80 1.20
N ARG A 216 -22.78 -32.90 1.09
CA ARG A 216 -23.93 -32.97 0.16
C ARG A 216 -24.80 -31.73 0.42
N ARG A 217 -24.94 -30.83 -0.55
CA ARG A 217 -25.86 -30.88 -1.71
C ARG A 217 -27.31 -30.59 -1.32
N MET A 218 -27.85 -29.62 -2.06
CA MET A 218 -29.22 -29.46 -2.54
C MET A 218 -30.24 -28.65 -1.73
N ALA A 219 -30.83 -27.74 -2.50
CA ALA A 219 -32.25 -27.44 -2.60
C ALA A 219 -32.88 -26.55 -1.53
N GLY A 220 -33.31 -25.38 -2.02
CA GLY A 220 -34.74 -25.11 -2.12
C GLY A 220 -35.33 -24.18 -1.07
N GLY A 221 -36.01 -23.15 -1.57
CA GLY A 221 -37.28 -22.72 -0.98
C GLY A 221 -37.24 -21.46 -0.12
N GLY A 222 -37.64 -20.35 -0.74
CA GLY A 222 -38.93 -19.73 -0.40
C GLY A 222 -38.97 -18.66 0.70
N GLY A 223 -39.47 -17.48 0.32
CA GLY A 223 -40.59 -16.85 1.03
C GLY A 223 -40.35 -15.51 1.73
N GLY A 224 -41.14 -14.50 1.33
CA GLY A 224 -41.39 -13.24 2.06
C GLY A 224 -40.93 -12.00 1.27
N SER A 225 -41.70 -11.38 0.37
CA SER A 225 -43.03 -10.72 0.48
C SER A 225 -43.05 -9.45 1.34
N ALA A 226 -43.03 -8.30 0.67
CA ALA A 226 -43.86 -7.10 0.91
C ALA A 226 -43.58 -6.13 -0.27
N SER A 227 -44.39 -5.96 -1.32
CA SER A 227 -45.79 -5.48 -1.45
C SER A 227 -46.00 -4.03 -0.98
N GLY A 228 -46.42 -3.17 -1.92
CA GLY A 228 -46.84 -1.78 -1.72
C GLY A 228 -46.30 -0.88 -2.84
N SER A 229 -46.69 -1.02 -4.12
CA SER A 229 -47.89 -0.42 -4.73
C SER A 229 -48.23 0.98 -4.21
N ASP A 230 -47.95 2.02 -4.99
CA ASP A 230 -48.99 2.98 -5.32
C ASP A 230 -48.67 3.75 -6.62
N SER A 231 -49.69 4.39 -7.13
CA SER A 231 -50.13 4.51 -8.51
C SER A 231 -50.17 5.98 -8.89
N GLY A 232 -50.06 6.28 -10.20
CA GLY A 232 -50.83 7.39 -10.77
C GLY A 232 -50.04 8.56 -11.38
N PRO A 233 -50.33 8.93 -12.65
CA PRO A 233 -49.73 10.06 -13.36
C PRO A 233 -50.62 11.32 -13.29
N ARG A 234 -50.02 12.52 -13.42
CA ARG A 234 -50.73 13.78 -13.79
C ARG A 234 -49.69 14.84 -14.20
N SER A 235 -49.58 15.15 -15.49
CA SER A 235 -50.21 16.29 -16.21
C SER A 235 -49.71 17.70 -15.83
N THR A 236 -48.99 18.29 -16.80
CA THR A 236 -49.22 19.60 -17.45
C THR A 236 -49.55 20.85 -16.62
N MET A 237 -48.67 21.86 -16.72
CA MET A 237 -48.88 23.32 -16.93
C MET A 237 -47.56 23.97 -16.52
N GLY A 238 -46.84 24.75 -17.34
CA GLY A 238 -47.29 25.82 -18.21
C GLY A 238 -47.49 27.08 -17.37
N PHE A 239 -46.47 27.94 -17.21
CA PHE A 239 -46.68 29.38 -17.00
C PHE A 239 -45.43 30.19 -17.33
N HIS A 240 -45.69 31.23 -18.13
CA HIS A 240 -44.85 32.37 -18.45
C HIS A 240 -44.26 33.07 -17.22
N ARG A 241 -43.02 33.54 -17.35
CA ARG A 241 -42.72 34.98 -17.31
C ARG A 241 -41.42 35.28 -18.03
#